data_AF-A0A920UPP3-F1
#
_entry.id   AF-A0A920UPP3-F1
#
_cell.length_a   1.000
_cell.length_b   1.000
_cell.length_c   1.000
_cell.angle_alpha   90.00
_cell.angle_beta   90.00
_cell.angle_gamma   90.00
#
_symmetry.space_group_name_H-M   'P 1'
#
loop_
_entity.id
_entity.type
_entity.pdbx_description
1 polymer ?
#
loop_
_entity_poly.entity_id
_entity_poly.type
_entity_poly.pdbx_seq_one_letter_code
_entity_poly.pdbx_strand_id
1 'polypeptide(L)' 'MNYTITVLPGDGIGPEVITEAVKVLNAVGDKFGHIFTPQSGPVGGMQ' A
#
# COMPACT_ATOMS: atom_id res chain seq x y z
N MET A 1 -15.99 4.03 4.81
CA MET A 1 -16.08 2.76 4.01
C MET A 1 -14.78 2.00 4.18
N ASN A 2 -14.82 0.67 4.13
CA ASN A 2 -13.66 -0.19 4.38
C ASN A 2 -13.20 -0.83 3.07
N TYR A 3 -11.92 -0.71 2.75
CA TYR A 3 -11.33 -1.23 1.53
C TYR A 3 -10.11 -2.09 1.86
N THR A 4 -10.11 -3.33 1.39
CA THR A 4 -8.92 -4.17 1.39
C THR A 4 -8.17 -3.94 0.08
N ILE A 5 -6.88 -3.64 0.16
CA ILE A 5 -6.07 -3.29 -1.01
C ILE A 5 -4.87 -4.22 -1.06
N THR A 6 -4.75 -4.99 -2.13
CA THR A 6 -3.52 -5.76 -2.38
C THR A 6 -2.40 -4.82 -2.78
N VAL A 7 -1.29 -4.87 -2.07
CA VAL A 7 -0.10 -4.09 -2.32
C VAL A 7 0.99 -5.04 -2.82
N LEU A 8 1.51 -4.78 -4.02
CA LEU A 8 2.53 -5.61 -4.64
C LEU A 8 3.79 -4.74 -4.85
N PRO A 9 4.74 -4.75 -3.90
CA PRO A 9 5.85 -3.80 -3.89
C PRO A 9 6.83 -3.95 -5.06
N GLY A 10 6.98 -5.15 -5.63
CA GLY A 10 7.84 -5.41 -6.78
C GLY A 10 9.34 -5.12 -6.53
N ASP A 11 10.15 -5.13 -7.58
CA ASP A 11 11.61 -5.09 -7.44
C ASP A 11 12.22 -3.68 -7.43
N GLY A 12 13.53 -3.60 -7.14
CA GLY A 12 14.28 -2.34 -7.16
C GLY A 12 13.85 -1.41 -6.04
N ILE A 13 13.52 -0.16 -6.38
CA ILE A 13 13.05 0.86 -5.41
C ILE A 13 11.56 0.75 -5.06
N GLY A 14 10.87 -0.27 -5.58
CA GLY A 14 9.44 -0.48 -5.43
C GLY A 14 8.99 -0.52 -3.96
N PRO A 15 9.62 -1.31 -3.07
CA PRO A 15 9.25 -1.38 -1.65
C PRO A 15 9.31 -0.03 -0.93
N GLU A 16 10.33 0.79 -1.21
CA GLU A 16 10.53 2.10 -0.60
C GLU A 16 9.43 3.08 -1.03
N VAL A 17 9.14 3.16 -2.34
CA VAL A 17 8.12 4.07 -2.87
C VAL A 17 6.72 3.66 -2.41
N ILE A 18 6.45 2.36 -2.37
CA ILE A 18 5.16 1.82 -1.94
C ILE A 18 4.90 2.06 -0.45
N THR A 19 5.95 2.00 0.38
CA THR A 19 5.85 2.36 1.80
C THR A 19 5.36 3.79 1.99
N GLU A 20 5.89 4.74 1.22
CA GLU A 20 5.44 6.14 1.28
C GLU A 20 4.04 6.32 0.70
N ALA A 21 3.69 5.59 -0.37
CA ALA A 21 2.35 5.61 -0.95
C ALA A 21 1.28 5.15 0.06
N VAL A 22 1.56 4.11 0.85
CA VAL A 22 0.65 3.65 1.91
C VAL A 22 0.44 4.70 3.00
N LYS A 23 1.45 5.50 3.35
CA LYS A 23 1.29 6.61 4.30
C LYS A 23 0.34 7.69 3.77
N VAL A 24 0.50 8.07 2.51
CA VAL A 24 -0.39 9.04 1.85
C VAL A 24 -1.82 8.48 1.77
N LEU A 25 -1.97 7.20 1.42
CA LEU A 25 -3.26 6.53 1.36
C LEU A 25 -3.98 6.55 2.73
N ASN A 26 -3.25 6.28 3.81
CA ASN A 26 -3.81 6.36 5.17
C ASN A 26 -4.21 7.79 5.54
N ALA A 27 -3.38 8.79 5.23
CA ALA A 27 -3.72 10.20 5.47
C ALA A 27 -4.98 10.64 4.71
N VAL A 28 -5.19 10.15 3.48
CA VAL A 28 -6.43 10.33 2.72
C VAL A 28 -7.60 9.61 3.40
N GLY A 29 -7.38 8.39 3.88
CA GLY A 29 -8.38 7.62 4.63
C GLY A 29 -8.89 8.37 5.85
N ASP A 30 -7.98 8.86 6.67
CA ASP A 30 -8.28 9.64 7.88
C ASP A 30 -9.05 10.92 7.55
N LYS A 31 -8.67 11.62 6.47
CA LYS A 31 -9.31 12.87 6.06
C LYS A 31 -10.75 12.69 5.57
N PHE A 32 -11.05 11.58 4.90
CA PHE A 32 -12.34 11.38 4.23
C PHE A 32 -13.22 10.28 4.87
N GLY A 33 -12.78 9.67 5.98
CA GLY A 33 -13.54 8.63 6.67
C GLY A 33 -13.52 7.27 5.95
N HIS A 34 -12.41 6.95 5.29
CA HIS A 34 -12.16 5.63 4.70
C HIS A 34 -11.13 4.87 5.53
N ILE A 35 -11.35 3.57 5.70
CA ILE A 35 -10.39 2.66 6.30
C ILE A 35 -9.78 1.84 5.17
N PHE A 36 -8.46 1.95 5.00
CA PHE A 36 -7.69 1.16 4.06
C PHE A 36 -6.96 0.06 4.81
N THR A 37 -7.10 -1.18 4.35
CA THR A 37 -6.40 -2.37 4.88
C THR A 37 -5.46 -2.89 3.79
N PRO A 38 -4.23 -2.36 3.70
CA PRO A 38 -3.25 -2.85 2.75
C PRO A 38 -2.76 -4.25 3.13
N GLN A 39 -2.74 -5.16 2.16
CA GLN A 39 -2.21 -6.52 2.30
C GLN A 39 -1.09 -6.71 1.30
N SER A 40 0.14 -6.87 1.79
CA SER A 40 1.30 -7.05 0.93
C SER A 40 1.36 -8.48 0.38
N GLY A 41 1.74 -8.63 -0.88
CA GLY A 41 1.98 -9.91 -1.53
C GLY A 41 3.22 -9.86 -2.44
N PRO A 42 3.88 -11.01 -2.68
CA PRO A 42 5.04 -11.07 -3.56
C PRO A 42 4.64 -10.86 -5.02
N VAL A 43 5.49 -10.19 -5.78
CA VAL A 43 5.43 -10.09 -7.24
C VAL A 43 6.83 -9.82 -7.78
N GLY A 44 7.14 -10.30 -8.98
CA GLY A 44 8.44 -10.08 -9.60
C GLY A 44 9.53 -11.03 -9.08
N GLY A 45 10.76 -10.54 -9.01
CA GLY A 45 11.95 -11.29 -8.57
C GLY A 45 12.21 -11.28 -7.07
N MET A 46 11.40 -10.55 -6.31
CA MET A 46 11.49 -10.44 -4.86
C MET A 46 11.29 -11.82 -4.21
N GLN A 47 12.36 -12.36 -3.64
CA GLN A 47 12.34 -13.52 -2.74
C GLN A 47 12.18 -13.08 -1.29
#